data_AF-L2FIR9-F1
#
_entry.id   AF-L2FIR9-F1
#
_cell.length_a   1.000
_cell.length_b   1.000
_cell.length_c   1.000
_cell.angle_alpha   90.00
_cell.angle_beta   90.00
_cell.angle_gamma   90.00
#
_symmetry.space_group_name_H-M   'P 1'
#
loop_
_entity.id
_entity.type
_entity.pdbx_description
1 polymer ?
#
loop_
_entity_poly.entity_id
_entity_poly.type
_entity_poly.pdbx_seq_one_letter_code
_entity_poly.pdbx_strand_id
1 'polypeptide(L)'
;MHFLRSVAVGLLQAGLISAQTKYADNQVPVSKDSELVSKLFPDVEGIELLSPAFSNDGWTNGTSGPTSQDTLESFLKGIADQHPWATYHVPFTSEDDCSIPYLNLSSGSSTAKLRIWLQGGVHGNEPAGDQAILALLAKLASNETWTTSVLEKADILVLPRYNPDGVAYFQRELASNHDPNRDHALLQRQQTRDVKTLLSAFDPHIFLDAHEYTASQRLGAQGQWLKAQDIQVSHVKNPNIHPAIRALGEGLFLRAIQGK
;
A
#
# COMPACT_ATOMS: atom_id res chain seq x y z
N MET A 1 22.10 29.60 31.84
CA MET A 1 21.14 29.41 30.73
C MET A 1 21.79 29.16 29.35
N HIS A 2 23.02 29.60 29.07
CA HIS A 2 23.66 29.36 27.76
C HIS A 2 24.10 27.91 27.52
N PHE A 3 24.56 27.19 28.55
CA PHE A 3 25.08 25.83 28.41
C PHE A 3 24.01 24.79 28.00
N LEU A 4 22.80 24.90 28.57
CA LEU A 4 21.66 24.04 28.24
C LEU A 4 21.16 24.24 26.80
N ARG A 5 21.22 25.47 26.28
CA ARG A 5 20.89 25.76 24.87
C ARG A 5 21.89 25.14 23.90
N SER A 6 23.19 25.20 24.21
CA SER A 6 24.23 24.63 23.34
C SER A 6 24.16 23.11 23.26
N VAL A 7 23.84 22.42 24.37
CA VAL A 7 23.66 20.96 24.40
C VAL A 7 22.40 20.56 23.63
N ALA A 8 21.29 21.29 23.79
CA ALA A 8 20.06 21.02 23.05
C ALA A 8 20.24 21.20 21.53
N VAL A 9 20.97 22.23 21.10
CA VAL A 9 21.29 22.45 19.68
C VAL A 9 22.22 21.37 19.14
N GLY A 10 23.22 20.94 19.92
CA GLY A 10 24.13 19.86 19.52
C GLY A 10 23.43 18.50 19.37
N LEU A 11 22.52 18.16 20.29
CA LEU A 11 21.71 16.94 20.20
C LEU A 11 20.74 16.98 19.02
N LEU A 12 20.13 18.14 18.75
CA LEU A 12 19.26 18.32 17.59
C LEU A 12 20.01 18.17 16.26
N GLN A 13 21.21 18.75 16.15
CA GLN A 13 22.04 18.62 14.94
C GLN A 13 22.55 17.18 14.75
N ALA A 14 22.99 16.51 15.81
CA ALA A 14 23.40 15.11 15.73
C ALA A 14 22.23 14.19 15.34
N GLY A 15 21.04 14.45 15.87
CA GLY A 15 19.82 13.74 15.50
C GLY A 15 19.43 13.94 14.03
N LEU A 16 19.51 15.18 13.53
CA LEU A 16 19.24 15.49 12.12
C LEU A 16 20.23 14.82 11.18
N ILE A 17 21.53 14.84 11.51
CA ILE A 17 22.56 14.16 10.70
C ILE A 17 22.36 12.64 10.72
N SER A 18 22.07 12.07 11.88
CA SER A 18 21.77 10.63 12.02
C SER A 18 20.54 10.23 11.20
N ALA A 19 19.48 11.04 11.23
CA ALA A 19 18.29 10.84 10.41
C ALA A 19 18.62 10.93 8.91
N GLN A 20 19.39 11.94 8.47
CA GLN A 20 19.86 12.07 7.08
C GLN A 20 20.76 10.92 6.62
N THR A 21 21.52 10.29 7.51
CA THR A 21 22.30 9.10 7.14
C THR A 21 21.47 7.82 7.09
N LYS A 22 20.33 7.80 7.79
CA LYS A 22 19.40 6.67 7.78
C LYS A 22 18.59 6.69 6.49
N TYR A 23 17.94 7.82 6.19
CA TYR A 23 17.11 8.00 5.01
C TYR A 23 17.92 8.53 3.83
N ALA A 24 17.87 7.88 2.66
CA ALA A 24 18.70 8.23 1.49
C ALA A 24 18.43 9.60 0.84
N ASP A 25 17.59 10.47 1.40
CA ASP A 25 17.08 11.68 0.73
C ASP A 25 16.58 11.37 -0.70
N ASN A 26 16.01 10.16 -0.89
CA ASN A 26 15.56 9.62 -2.18
C ASN A 26 14.10 10.01 -2.50
N GLN A 27 13.60 11.06 -1.87
CA GLN A 27 12.30 11.65 -2.16
C GLN A 27 12.25 12.09 -3.62
N VAL A 28 11.17 11.71 -4.31
CA VAL A 28 10.97 12.13 -5.69
C VAL A 28 10.31 13.52 -5.71
N PRO A 29 10.71 14.42 -6.64
CA PRO A 29 9.99 15.68 -6.83
C PRO A 29 8.53 15.43 -7.20
N VAL A 30 7.64 16.25 -6.67
CA VAL A 30 6.22 16.24 -7.07
C VAL A 30 6.12 16.69 -8.51
N SER A 31 5.64 15.79 -9.37
CA SER A 31 5.35 16.07 -10.77
C SER A 31 3.83 16.20 -10.93
N LYS A 32 3.34 17.42 -11.19
CA LYS A 32 1.94 17.63 -11.53
C LYS A 32 1.70 17.23 -12.97
N ASP A 33 0.63 16.48 -13.21
CA ASP A 33 0.18 16.20 -14.56
C ASP A 33 -0.23 17.50 -15.26
N SER A 34 0.00 17.56 -16.57
CA SER A 34 -0.42 18.71 -17.38
C SER A 34 -1.93 18.83 -17.40
N GLU A 35 -2.47 20.04 -17.62
CA GLU A 35 -3.91 20.26 -17.75
C GLU A 35 -4.58 19.35 -18.80
N LEU A 36 -3.85 19.01 -19.87
CA LEU A 36 -4.34 18.09 -20.91
C LEU A 36 -4.55 16.68 -20.36
N VAL A 37 -3.61 16.18 -19.57
CA VAL A 37 -3.68 14.86 -18.94
C VAL A 37 -4.78 14.85 -17.89
N SER A 38 -4.85 15.86 -17.01
CA SER A 38 -5.88 15.94 -15.97
C SER A 38 -7.31 15.91 -16.53
N LYS A 39 -7.55 16.50 -17.71
CA LYS A 39 -8.87 16.46 -18.39
C LYS A 39 -9.29 15.05 -18.85
N LEU A 40 -8.35 14.12 -18.99
CA LEU A 40 -8.64 12.73 -19.38
C LEU A 40 -9.08 11.86 -18.19
N PHE A 41 -8.87 12.35 -16.96
CA PHE A 41 -9.23 11.65 -15.72
C PHE A 41 -10.23 12.49 -14.90
N PRO A 42 -11.46 12.69 -15.40
CA PRO A 42 -12.50 13.35 -14.64
C PRO A 42 -12.88 12.52 -13.40
N ASP A 43 -13.46 13.19 -12.41
CA ASP A 43 -14.03 12.50 -11.24
C ASP A 43 -15.02 11.43 -11.68
N VAL A 44 -14.94 10.25 -11.06
CA VAL A 44 -15.82 9.13 -11.38
C VAL A 44 -17.14 9.32 -10.63
N GLU A 45 -18.22 9.58 -11.37
CA GLU A 45 -19.56 9.73 -10.79
C GLU A 45 -20.02 8.45 -10.08
N GLY A 46 -20.73 8.63 -8.95
CA GLY A 46 -21.34 7.51 -8.21
C GLY A 46 -20.36 6.65 -7.41
N ILE A 47 -19.09 7.05 -7.32
CA ILE A 47 -18.09 6.41 -6.43
C ILE A 47 -17.75 7.39 -5.31
N GLU A 48 -18.06 6.98 -4.08
CA GLU A 48 -17.61 7.69 -2.88
C GLU A 48 -16.32 7.03 -2.36
N LEU A 49 -15.23 7.80 -2.28
CA LEU A 49 -13.95 7.35 -1.74
C LEU A 49 -13.90 7.63 -0.24
N LEU A 50 -14.09 6.57 0.55
CA LEU A 50 -14.24 6.66 2.00
C LEU A 50 -12.92 6.41 2.77
N SER A 51 -11.75 6.65 2.18
CA SER A 51 -10.48 6.54 2.93
C SER A 51 -10.22 7.80 3.78
N PRO A 52 -9.44 7.69 4.87
CA PRO A 52 -9.10 8.85 5.71
C PRO A 52 -8.42 10.01 4.95
N ALA A 53 -7.76 9.73 3.83
CA ALA A 53 -7.15 10.78 3.00
C ALA A 53 -8.18 11.73 2.37
N PHE A 54 -9.43 11.30 2.21
CA PHE A 54 -10.49 12.08 1.56
C PHE A 54 -11.48 12.72 2.56
N SER A 55 -11.27 12.56 3.88
CA SER A 55 -12.17 13.12 4.90
C SER A 55 -11.74 14.47 5.49
N ASN A 56 -10.51 14.93 5.22
CA ASN A 56 -9.96 16.23 5.61
C ASN A 56 -9.52 17.04 4.37
N ASP A 57 -8.91 18.22 4.54
CA ASP A 57 -8.40 19.10 3.46
C ASP A 57 -7.44 18.42 2.45
N GLY A 58 -7.10 17.14 2.65
CA GLY A 58 -6.52 16.27 1.65
C GLY A 58 -5.00 16.31 1.54
N TRP A 59 -4.50 15.54 0.57
CA TRP A 59 -3.09 15.46 0.19
C TRP A 59 -2.71 16.61 -0.76
N THR A 60 -2.71 17.84 -0.25
CA THR A 60 -2.72 19.05 -1.09
C THR A 60 -1.42 19.35 -1.84
N ASN A 61 -0.27 18.99 -1.27
CA ASN A 61 1.04 19.35 -1.84
C ASN A 61 1.80 18.19 -2.47
N GLY A 62 1.36 16.94 -2.29
CA GLY A 62 2.02 15.80 -2.92
C GLY A 62 3.33 15.35 -2.23
N THR A 63 3.72 15.97 -1.12
CA THR A 63 5.09 15.85 -0.55
C THR A 63 5.20 14.94 0.68
N SER A 64 4.11 14.31 1.11
CA SER A 64 4.05 13.45 2.30
C SER A 64 3.07 12.30 2.08
N GLY A 65 3.06 11.27 2.92
CA GLY A 65 1.92 10.33 2.94
C GLY A 65 0.59 11.05 3.21
N PRO A 66 -0.53 10.68 2.56
CA PRO A 66 -1.82 11.37 2.70
C PRO A 66 -2.56 11.04 4.01
N THR A 67 -2.28 9.87 4.58
CA THR A 67 -2.85 9.40 5.85
C THR A 67 -1.71 9.07 6.80
N SER A 68 -1.66 9.70 7.97
CA SER A 68 -0.64 9.42 8.99
C SER A 68 -0.74 7.97 9.50
N GLN A 69 0.30 7.50 10.17
CA GLN A 69 0.28 6.15 10.76
C GLN A 69 -0.79 6.03 11.85
N ASP A 70 -0.88 7.01 12.76
CA ASP A 70 -1.89 7.03 13.83
C ASP A 70 -3.33 7.03 13.30
N THR A 71 -3.58 7.77 12.21
CA THR A 71 -4.90 7.81 11.56
C THR A 71 -5.23 6.46 10.91
N LEU A 72 -4.26 5.82 10.24
CA LEU A 72 -4.44 4.48 9.69
C LEU A 72 -4.77 3.48 10.79
N GLU A 73 -4.02 3.46 11.89
CA GLU A 73 -4.24 2.53 13.00
C GLU A 73 -5.60 2.74 13.67
N SER A 74 -5.95 3.99 13.93
CA SER A 74 -7.26 4.35 14.50
C SER A 74 -8.40 3.91 13.59
N PHE A 75 -8.24 4.06 12.27
CA PHE A 75 -9.21 3.63 11.28
C PHE A 75 -9.38 2.10 11.27
N LEU A 76 -8.28 1.34 11.21
CA LEU A 76 -8.35 -0.13 11.20
C LEU A 76 -8.94 -0.68 12.51
N LYS A 77 -8.52 -0.12 13.64
CA LYS A 77 -9.07 -0.49 14.95
C LYS A 77 -10.56 -0.16 15.03
N GLY A 78 -10.97 1.00 14.56
CA GLY A 78 -12.38 1.39 14.51
C GLY A 78 -13.25 0.41 13.72
N ILE A 79 -12.75 -0.10 12.59
CA ILE A 79 -13.43 -1.16 11.82
C ILE A 79 -13.55 -2.44 12.65
N ALA A 80 -12.45 -2.91 13.25
CA ALA A 80 -12.46 -4.14 14.05
C ALA A 80 -13.34 -4.05 15.30
N ASP A 81 -13.40 -2.87 15.94
CA ASP A 81 -14.23 -2.64 17.13
C ASP A 81 -15.73 -2.61 16.79
N GLN A 82 -16.09 -2.16 15.58
CA GLN A 82 -17.49 -2.01 15.15
C GLN A 82 -18.03 -3.24 14.41
N HIS A 83 -17.15 -4.05 13.81
CA HIS A 83 -17.55 -5.13 12.93
C HIS A 83 -16.96 -6.48 13.37
N PRO A 84 -17.80 -7.46 13.77
CA PRO A 84 -17.33 -8.74 14.30
C PRO A 84 -16.59 -9.61 13.27
N TRP A 85 -16.73 -9.29 11.97
CA TRP A 85 -16.04 -9.99 10.90
C TRP A 85 -14.60 -9.51 10.68
N ALA A 86 -14.15 -8.45 11.37
CA ALA A 86 -12.79 -7.92 11.27
C ALA A 86 -12.01 -8.13 12.58
N THR A 87 -10.77 -8.59 12.48
CA THR A 87 -9.85 -8.71 13.62
C THR A 87 -8.58 -7.91 13.37
N TYR A 88 -8.22 -7.04 14.31
CA TYR A 88 -7.04 -6.18 14.26
C TYR A 88 -5.82 -6.83 14.89
N HIS A 89 -4.68 -6.72 14.20
CA HIS A 89 -3.41 -7.30 14.63
C HIS A 89 -2.26 -6.31 14.41
N VAL A 90 -1.28 -6.29 15.33
CA VAL A 90 -0.05 -5.49 15.23
C VAL A 90 1.17 -6.36 15.59
N PRO A 91 1.54 -7.31 14.73
CA PRO A 91 2.60 -8.27 15.07
C PRO A 91 4.01 -7.77 14.74
N PHE A 92 4.17 -6.73 13.93
CA PHE A 92 5.47 -6.31 13.40
C PHE A 92 5.71 -4.83 13.64
N THR A 93 6.99 -4.49 13.64
CA THR A 93 7.48 -3.13 13.56
C THR A 93 8.41 -2.98 12.36
N SER A 94 8.50 -1.77 11.85
CA SER A 94 9.44 -1.38 10.80
C SER A 94 10.85 -1.19 11.34
N GLU A 95 11.76 -0.67 10.52
CA GLU A 95 13.16 -0.43 10.89
C GLU A 95 13.35 0.81 11.77
N ASP A 96 12.31 1.64 11.86
CA ASP A 96 12.18 2.79 12.74
C ASP A 96 11.10 2.59 13.82
N ASP A 97 10.83 1.34 14.16
CA ASP A 97 9.92 0.93 15.23
C ASP A 97 8.45 1.40 15.01
N CYS A 98 8.08 1.76 13.78
CA CYS A 98 6.68 2.05 13.45
C CYS A 98 5.90 0.74 13.32
N SER A 99 4.73 0.67 13.94
CA SER A 99 3.84 -0.50 13.87
C SER A 99 3.40 -0.79 12.45
N ILE A 100 3.32 -2.08 12.10
CA ILE A 100 2.80 -2.56 10.83
C ILE A 100 1.55 -3.39 11.13
N PRO A 101 0.36 -2.75 11.18
CA PRO A 101 -0.88 -3.43 11.48
C PRO A 101 -1.46 -4.14 10.25
N TYR A 102 -2.29 -5.15 10.49
CA TYR A 102 -3.11 -5.77 9.46
C TYR A 102 -4.49 -6.17 10.01
N LEU A 103 -5.45 -6.39 9.11
CA LEU A 103 -6.77 -6.94 9.42
C LEU A 103 -6.94 -8.34 8.85
N ASN A 104 -7.52 -9.23 9.63
CA ASN A 104 -8.13 -10.47 9.12
C ASN A 104 -9.64 -10.28 9.01
N LEU A 105 -10.19 -10.51 7.82
CA LEU A 105 -11.62 -10.43 7.55
C LEU A 105 -12.18 -11.83 7.31
N SER A 106 -13.15 -12.25 8.11
CA SER A 106 -13.77 -13.58 7.99
C SER A 106 -15.17 -13.60 8.59
N SER A 107 -16.04 -14.47 8.07
CA SER A 107 -17.32 -14.79 8.71
C SER A 107 -17.19 -15.80 9.86
N GLY A 108 -15.98 -16.30 10.16
CA GLY A 108 -15.74 -17.30 11.22
C GLY A 108 -16.17 -18.73 10.87
N SER A 109 -16.75 -18.96 9.69
CA SER A 109 -17.10 -20.29 9.20
C SER A 109 -15.85 -21.15 8.94
N SER A 110 -15.88 -22.41 9.37
CA SER A 110 -14.82 -23.40 9.13
C SER A 110 -14.87 -24.06 7.74
N THR A 111 -15.82 -23.66 6.90
CA THR A 111 -15.89 -24.12 5.49
C THR A 111 -14.65 -23.67 4.71
N ALA A 112 -14.17 -24.50 3.79
CA ALA A 112 -13.09 -24.09 2.89
C ALA A 112 -13.51 -22.88 2.05
N LYS A 113 -12.71 -21.80 2.13
CA LYS A 113 -12.96 -20.53 1.44
C LYS A 113 -11.76 -20.08 0.61
N LEU A 114 -12.02 -19.13 -0.28
CA LEU A 114 -10.97 -18.45 -1.02
C LEU A 114 -10.17 -17.54 -0.07
N ARG A 115 -8.87 -17.80 0.10
CA ARG A 115 -7.98 -16.94 0.87
C ARG A 115 -7.37 -15.87 -0.02
N ILE A 116 -7.59 -14.60 0.31
CA ILE A 116 -7.15 -13.44 -0.46
C ILE A 116 -6.22 -12.59 0.39
N TRP A 117 -5.06 -12.25 -0.15
CA TRP A 117 -4.13 -11.29 0.44
C TRP A 117 -4.21 -9.97 -0.33
N LEU A 118 -4.46 -8.87 0.39
CA LEU A 118 -4.45 -7.52 -0.13
C LEU A 118 -3.35 -6.72 0.57
N GLN A 119 -2.46 -6.10 -0.22
CA GLN A 119 -1.36 -5.30 0.28
C GLN A 119 -1.17 -4.02 -0.53
N GLY A 120 -0.73 -2.96 0.16
CA GLY A 120 -0.35 -1.69 -0.45
C GLY A 120 0.80 -1.03 0.31
N GLY A 121 1.28 0.09 -0.21
CA GLY A 121 2.32 0.90 0.43
C GLY A 121 3.64 0.14 0.62
N VAL A 122 4.00 -0.75 -0.31
CA VAL A 122 5.34 -1.38 -0.35
C VAL A 122 6.40 -0.31 -0.62
N HIS A 123 6.14 0.56 -1.60
CA HIS A 123 6.87 1.80 -1.76
C HIS A 123 6.10 2.92 -1.07
N GLY A 124 6.74 3.67 -0.19
CA GLY A 124 6.06 4.67 0.63
C GLY A 124 5.70 5.97 -0.10
N ASN A 125 6.35 6.24 -1.24
CA ASN A 125 6.00 7.32 -2.15
C ASN A 125 4.94 6.93 -3.19
N GLU A 126 4.27 5.80 -2.99
CA GLU A 126 3.17 5.28 -3.83
C GLU A 126 1.85 5.20 -3.03
N PRO A 127 1.31 6.33 -2.53
CA PRO A 127 0.13 6.36 -1.66
C PRO A 127 -1.19 5.85 -2.28
N ALA A 128 -1.36 5.80 -3.61
CA ALA A 128 -2.66 5.41 -4.17
C ALA A 128 -3.04 3.97 -3.76
N GLY A 129 -2.06 3.07 -3.62
CA GLY A 129 -2.30 1.67 -3.26
C GLY A 129 -2.83 1.47 -1.84
N ASP A 130 -2.18 2.09 -0.84
CA ASP A 130 -2.65 1.97 0.55
C ASP A 130 -4.00 2.69 0.75
N GLN A 131 -4.19 3.86 0.14
CA GLN A 131 -5.46 4.59 0.22
C GLN A 131 -6.62 3.88 -0.46
N ALA A 132 -6.39 3.20 -1.59
CA ALA A 132 -7.41 2.38 -2.24
C ALA A 132 -7.86 1.20 -1.37
N ILE A 133 -6.92 0.58 -0.64
CA ILE A 133 -7.25 -0.47 0.32
C ILE A 133 -8.07 0.07 1.48
N LEU A 134 -7.70 1.24 2.03
CA LEU A 134 -8.49 1.89 3.08
C LEU A 134 -9.89 2.26 2.59
N ALA A 135 -10.04 2.74 1.35
CA ALA A 135 -11.34 3.01 0.73
C ALA A 135 -12.19 1.73 0.58
N LEU A 136 -11.57 0.61 0.18
CA LEU A 136 -12.25 -0.69 0.10
C LEU A 136 -12.74 -1.16 1.49
N LEU A 137 -11.89 -1.04 2.51
CA LEU A 137 -12.25 -1.38 3.89
C LEU A 137 -13.42 -0.53 4.38
N ALA A 138 -13.43 0.77 4.13
CA ALA A 138 -14.55 1.64 4.46
C ALA A 138 -15.82 1.26 3.71
N LYS A 139 -15.72 0.89 2.43
CA LYS A 139 -16.87 0.40 1.66
C LYS A 139 -17.45 -0.88 2.24
N LEU A 140 -16.60 -1.83 2.66
CA LEU A 140 -17.02 -3.05 3.35
C LEU A 140 -17.71 -2.72 4.69
N ALA A 141 -17.15 -1.80 5.47
CA ALA A 141 -17.73 -1.33 6.72
C ALA A 141 -19.12 -0.67 6.52
N SER A 142 -19.29 0.09 5.43
CA SER A 142 -20.55 0.80 5.12
C SER A 142 -21.68 -0.09 4.60
N ASN A 143 -21.38 -1.32 4.15
CA ASN A 143 -22.36 -2.20 3.50
C ASN A 143 -22.23 -3.65 3.98
N GLU A 144 -22.82 -3.92 5.15
CA GLU A 144 -22.74 -5.23 5.82
C GLU A 144 -23.34 -6.37 4.99
N THR A 145 -24.41 -6.12 4.22
CA THR A 145 -25.01 -7.14 3.34
C THR A 145 -24.03 -7.57 2.25
N TRP A 146 -23.38 -6.61 1.60
CA TRP A 146 -22.36 -6.89 0.60
C TRP A 146 -21.16 -7.61 1.21
N THR A 147 -20.65 -7.11 2.34
CA THR A 147 -19.52 -7.71 3.06
C THR A 147 -19.79 -9.14 3.47
N THR A 148 -20.97 -9.43 4.02
CA THR A 148 -21.38 -10.80 4.37
C THR A 148 -21.36 -11.71 3.14
N SER A 149 -21.91 -11.26 2.01
CA SER A 149 -21.92 -12.06 0.77
C SER A 149 -20.52 -12.36 0.19
N VAL A 150 -19.55 -11.49 0.48
CA VAL A 150 -18.14 -11.68 0.12
C VAL A 150 -17.48 -12.66 1.10
N LEU A 151 -17.64 -12.43 2.40
CA LEU A 151 -16.98 -13.22 3.45
C LEU A 151 -17.58 -14.62 3.65
N GLU A 152 -18.77 -14.90 3.11
CA GLU A 152 -19.28 -16.26 2.93
C GLU A 152 -18.39 -17.10 2.01
N LYS A 153 -17.70 -16.46 1.06
CA LYS A 153 -16.91 -17.12 0.01
C LYS A 153 -15.40 -16.96 0.20
N ALA A 154 -14.97 -15.95 0.95
CA ALA A 154 -13.57 -15.60 1.10
C ALA A 154 -13.18 -15.26 2.54
N ASP A 155 -11.93 -15.56 2.89
CA ASP A 155 -11.24 -14.97 4.03
C ASP A 155 -10.15 -14.05 3.47
N ILE A 156 -10.05 -12.83 4.00
CA ILE A 156 -9.21 -11.78 3.42
C ILE A 156 -8.23 -11.28 4.49
N LEU A 157 -6.93 -11.35 4.20
CA LEU A 157 -5.91 -10.67 4.98
C LEU A 157 -5.56 -9.36 4.30
N VAL A 158 -5.67 -8.26 5.04
CA VAL A 158 -5.44 -6.91 4.53
C VAL A 158 -4.27 -6.28 5.27
N LEU A 159 -3.15 -6.11 4.58
CA LEU A 159 -1.96 -5.39 5.03
C LEU A 159 -1.90 -4.04 4.30
N PRO A 160 -2.61 -3.00 4.78
CA PRO A 160 -2.81 -1.79 3.99
C PRO A 160 -1.51 -1.05 3.72
N ARG A 161 -0.56 -1.06 4.67
CA ARG A 161 0.72 -0.35 4.57
C ARG A 161 1.88 -1.24 4.97
N TYR A 162 2.62 -1.69 3.97
CA TYR A 162 3.82 -2.50 4.18
C TYR A 162 5.00 -1.68 4.72
N ASN A 163 5.22 -0.46 4.21
CA ASN A 163 6.39 0.37 4.52
C ASN A 163 5.99 1.69 5.21
N PRO A 164 5.69 1.69 6.52
CA PRO A 164 5.29 2.90 7.23
C PRO A 164 6.39 3.96 7.28
N ASP A 165 7.65 3.56 7.38
CA ASP A 165 8.80 4.48 7.35
C ASP A 165 8.85 5.19 6.00
N GLY A 166 8.76 4.45 4.90
CA GLY A 166 8.75 5.03 3.57
C GLY A 166 7.60 6.02 3.37
N VAL A 167 6.42 5.74 3.92
CA VAL A 167 5.27 6.67 3.83
C VAL A 167 5.53 7.95 4.64
N ALA A 168 6.11 7.82 5.84
CA ALA A 168 6.43 8.96 6.70
C ALA A 168 7.46 9.91 6.05
N TYR A 169 8.45 9.35 5.35
CA TYR A 169 9.50 10.11 4.65
C TYR A 169 9.21 10.33 3.17
N PHE A 170 8.05 9.89 2.69
CA PHE A 170 7.63 9.94 1.29
C PHE A 170 8.69 9.44 0.31
N GLN A 171 9.20 8.23 0.59
CA GLN A 171 10.24 7.57 -0.16
C GLN A 171 9.87 6.16 -0.61
N ARG A 172 10.57 5.68 -1.63
CA ARG A 172 10.38 4.35 -2.21
C ARG A 172 10.86 3.23 -1.30
N GLU A 173 12.01 3.41 -0.68
CA GLU A 173 12.75 2.35 0.01
C GLU A 173 12.37 2.25 1.49
N LEU A 174 12.76 1.17 2.15
CA LEU A 174 12.75 1.07 3.61
C LEU A 174 13.72 2.09 4.24
N ALA A 175 13.67 2.29 5.56
CA ALA A 175 14.58 3.21 6.25
C ALA A 175 16.08 2.84 6.07
N SER A 176 16.40 1.60 5.69
CA SER A 176 17.75 1.15 5.34
C SER A 176 18.11 1.27 3.85
N ASN A 177 17.31 1.98 3.04
CA ASN A 177 17.53 2.20 1.61
C ASN A 177 17.57 0.91 0.78
N HIS A 178 16.77 -0.09 1.21
CA HIS A 178 16.52 -1.30 0.43
C HIS A 178 15.15 -1.20 -0.22
N ASP A 179 15.06 -1.53 -1.51
CA ASP A 179 13.78 -1.66 -2.21
C ASP A 179 13.06 -2.94 -1.71
N PRO A 180 11.95 -2.82 -0.96
CA PRO A 180 11.27 -3.98 -0.40
C PRO A 180 10.68 -4.90 -1.48
N ASN A 181 10.34 -4.36 -2.66
CA ASN A 181 9.86 -5.12 -3.80
C ASN A 181 10.99 -5.84 -4.59
N ARG A 182 12.25 -5.73 -4.12
CA ARG A 182 13.38 -6.55 -4.57
C ARG A 182 13.84 -7.52 -3.48
N ASP A 183 13.52 -7.23 -2.23
CA ASP A 183 13.95 -8.03 -1.09
C ASP A 183 13.17 -9.35 -0.94
N HIS A 184 12.06 -9.55 -1.65
CA HIS A 184 11.31 -10.83 -1.61
C HIS A 184 12.12 -12.06 -2.09
N ALA A 185 13.22 -11.86 -2.83
CA ALA A 185 14.11 -12.94 -3.28
C ALA A 185 15.28 -13.18 -2.31
N LEU A 186 15.84 -12.11 -1.74
CA LEU A 186 17.02 -12.18 -0.87
C LEU A 186 16.65 -12.34 0.60
N LEU A 187 15.48 -11.84 1.00
CA LEU A 187 14.95 -11.82 2.36
C LEU A 187 15.97 -11.22 3.35
N GLN A 188 16.64 -10.15 2.95
CA GLN A 188 17.72 -9.53 3.69
C GLN A 188 17.19 -8.73 4.89
N ARG A 189 16.02 -8.10 4.75
CA ARG A 189 15.44 -7.23 5.79
C ARG A 189 14.49 -8.01 6.70
N GLN A 190 14.49 -7.68 7.98
CA GLN A 190 13.68 -8.38 8.98
C GLN A 190 12.18 -8.19 8.70
N GLN A 191 11.76 -6.96 8.41
CA GLN A 191 10.39 -6.64 8.01
C GLN A 191 9.90 -7.53 6.85
N THR A 192 10.72 -7.73 5.82
CA THR A 192 10.38 -8.62 4.69
C THR A 192 10.23 -10.07 5.12
N ARG A 193 11.10 -10.57 6.00
CA ARG A 193 10.98 -11.93 6.56
C ARG A 193 9.71 -12.10 7.39
N ASP A 194 9.35 -11.11 8.19
CA ASP A 194 8.17 -11.14 9.05
C ASP A 194 6.88 -11.17 8.22
N VAL A 195 6.75 -10.24 7.28
CA VAL A 195 5.61 -10.22 6.35
C VAL A 195 5.57 -11.49 5.51
N LYS A 196 6.72 -12.02 5.06
CA LYS A 196 6.77 -13.27 4.29
C LYS A 196 6.36 -14.49 5.13
N THR A 197 6.69 -14.50 6.41
CA THR A 197 6.26 -15.55 7.34
C THR A 197 4.75 -15.52 7.52
N LEU A 198 4.16 -14.33 7.71
CA LEU A 198 2.70 -14.17 7.77
C LEU A 198 2.02 -14.57 6.46
N LEU A 199 2.55 -14.11 5.32
CA LEU A 199 2.05 -14.48 4.00
C LEU A 199 2.06 -16.00 3.80
N SER A 200 3.13 -16.67 4.23
CA SER A 200 3.27 -18.13 4.11
C SER A 200 2.36 -18.88 5.08
N ALA A 201 2.12 -18.35 6.29
CA ALA A 201 1.20 -18.92 7.25
C ALA A 201 -0.27 -18.77 6.83
N PHE A 202 -0.62 -17.63 6.23
CA PHE A 202 -1.95 -17.40 5.66
C PHE A 202 -2.20 -18.23 4.40
N ASP A 203 -1.15 -18.45 3.59
CA ASP A 203 -1.13 -19.28 2.38
C ASP A 203 -2.26 -18.90 1.39
N PRO A 204 -2.24 -17.65 0.87
CA PRO A 204 -3.33 -17.15 0.05
C PRO A 204 -3.40 -17.84 -1.32
N HIS A 205 -4.64 -18.02 -1.81
CA HIS A 205 -4.88 -18.43 -3.19
C HIS A 205 -4.73 -17.26 -4.17
N ILE A 206 -5.03 -16.04 -3.71
CA ILE A 206 -4.90 -14.79 -4.48
C ILE A 206 -4.04 -13.83 -3.68
N PHE A 207 -3.01 -13.27 -4.32
CA PHE A 207 -2.18 -12.22 -3.78
C PHE A 207 -2.27 -10.99 -4.67
N LEU A 208 -2.64 -9.85 -4.08
CA LEU A 208 -2.66 -8.55 -4.72
C LEU A 208 -1.76 -7.60 -3.94
N ASP A 209 -0.86 -6.94 -4.66
CA ASP A 209 0.00 -5.89 -4.15
C ASP A 209 -0.19 -4.65 -5.02
N ALA A 210 -0.75 -3.60 -4.43
CA ALA A 210 -1.16 -2.38 -5.13
C ALA A 210 0.01 -1.38 -5.17
N HIS A 211 0.46 -1.08 -6.39
CA HIS A 211 1.49 -0.09 -6.71
C HIS A 211 0.89 1.00 -7.60
N GLU A 212 1.60 2.10 -7.72
CA GLU A 212 1.30 3.13 -8.73
C GLU A 212 2.52 3.51 -9.55
N TYR A 213 2.32 4.33 -10.57
CA TYR A 213 3.40 4.85 -11.40
C TYR A 213 3.10 6.28 -11.80
N THR A 214 4.17 7.06 -11.94
CA THR A 214 4.05 8.41 -12.48
C THR A 214 3.64 8.35 -13.95
N ALA A 215 2.44 8.84 -14.27
CA ALA A 215 1.91 8.91 -15.62
C ALA A 215 2.79 9.76 -16.55
N SER A 216 3.34 10.85 -16.01
CA SER A 216 4.19 11.81 -16.72
C SER A 216 5.67 11.39 -16.85
N GLN A 217 6.04 10.16 -16.45
CA GLN A 217 7.41 9.68 -16.61
C GLN A 217 7.77 9.55 -18.10
N ARG A 218 8.75 10.35 -18.54
CA ARG A 218 9.30 10.32 -19.89
C ARG A 218 10.24 9.14 -20.08
N LEU A 219 10.03 8.41 -21.17
CA LEU A 219 10.82 7.24 -21.59
C LEU A 219 11.56 7.53 -22.90
N GLY A 220 12.60 6.73 -23.18
CA GLY A 220 13.48 6.90 -24.34
C GLY A 220 14.69 7.81 -24.05
N ALA A 221 15.72 7.69 -24.87
CA ALA A 221 17.00 8.40 -24.67
C ALA A 221 16.84 9.94 -24.67
N GLN A 222 15.78 10.47 -25.27
CA GLN A 222 15.46 11.88 -25.32
C GLN A 222 14.20 12.23 -24.50
N GLY A 223 13.64 11.28 -23.75
CA GLY A 223 12.38 11.47 -23.03
C GLY A 223 11.17 11.73 -23.93
N GLN A 224 11.20 11.21 -25.15
CA GLN A 224 10.21 11.48 -26.19
C GLN A 224 8.92 10.65 -26.06
N TRP A 225 8.91 9.62 -25.22
CA TRP A 225 7.76 8.73 -25.04
C TRP A 225 7.11 8.95 -23.67
N LEU A 226 5.79 8.90 -23.62
CA LEU A 226 5.03 8.83 -22.38
C LEU A 226 4.31 7.49 -22.31
N LYS A 227 4.06 7.02 -21.09
CA LYS A 227 3.18 5.87 -20.88
C LYS A 227 1.76 6.27 -21.29
N ALA A 228 1.09 5.38 -22.02
CA ALA A 228 -0.30 5.57 -22.47
C ALA A 228 -1.28 4.66 -21.73
N GLN A 229 -0.79 3.89 -20.76
CA GLN A 229 -1.62 2.99 -19.96
C GLN A 229 -2.29 3.77 -18.83
N ASP A 230 -3.58 3.52 -18.60
CA ASP A 230 -4.31 4.02 -17.43
C ASP A 230 -4.16 3.07 -16.23
N ILE A 231 -4.12 1.76 -16.50
CA ILE A 231 -3.95 0.70 -15.51
C ILE A 231 -2.99 -0.34 -16.07
N GLN A 232 -2.05 -0.78 -15.25
CA GLN A 232 -1.18 -1.92 -15.55
C GLN A 232 -1.60 -3.11 -14.69
N VAL A 233 -2.06 -4.18 -15.34
CA VAL A 233 -2.37 -5.45 -14.65
C VAL A 233 -1.35 -6.49 -15.09
N SER A 234 -0.53 -6.95 -14.15
CA SER A 234 0.38 -8.07 -14.38
C SER A 234 -0.26 -9.35 -13.85
N HIS A 235 -0.69 -10.24 -14.74
CA HIS A 235 -1.10 -11.58 -14.31
C HIS A 235 0.13 -12.45 -14.03
N VAL A 236 0.01 -13.35 -13.05
CA VAL A 236 1.12 -14.18 -12.59
C VAL A 236 1.50 -15.21 -13.65
N LYS A 237 2.77 -15.23 -14.07
CA LYS A 237 3.32 -16.18 -15.04
C LYS A 237 4.17 -17.29 -14.41
N ASN A 238 4.32 -17.26 -13.08
CA ASN A 238 5.12 -18.25 -12.37
C ASN A 238 4.52 -19.65 -12.56
N PRO A 239 5.29 -20.65 -13.02
CA PRO A 239 4.79 -22.01 -13.27
C PRO A 239 4.26 -22.72 -12.02
N ASN A 240 4.65 -22.28 -10.82
CA ASN A 240 4.17 -22.81 -9.55
C ASN A 240 2.73 -22.38 -9.20
N ILE A 241 2.12 -21.51 -10.01
CA ILE A 241 0.71 -21.11 -9.85
C ILE A 241 -0.19 -22.13 -10.56
N HIS A 242 -1.31 -22.47 -9.91
CA HIS A 242 -2.29 -23.42 -10.42
C HIS A 242 -2.68 -23.11 -11.89
N PRO A 243 -2.63 -24.08 -12.82
CA PRO A 243 -2.85 -23.83 -14.25
C PRO A 243 -4.17 -23.12 -14.56
N ALA A 244 -5.26 -23.43 -13.84
CA ALA A 244 -6.54 -22.74 -14.03
C ALA A 244 -6.48 -21.23 -13.70
N ILE A 245 -5.70 -20.84 -12.69
CA ILE A 245 -5.52 -19.42 -12.33
C ILE A 245 -4.67 -18.72 -13.40
N ARG A 246 -3.61 -19.38 -13.89
CA ARG A 246 -2.82 -18.85 -15.02
C ARG A 246 -3.66 -18.67 -16.28
N ALA A 247 -4.53 -19.63 -16.57
CA ALA A 247 -5.46 -19.57 -17.71
C ALA A 247 -6.47 -18.42 -17.60
N LEU A 248 -6.93 -18.06 -16.39
CA LEU A 248 -7.73 -16.84 -16.18
C LEU A 248 -6.91 -15.59 -16.50
N GLY A 249 -5.65 -15.53 -16.08
CA GLY A 249 -4.68 -14.50 -16.44
C GLY A 249 -4.58 -14.25 -17.95
N GLU A 250 -4.30 -15.31 -18.69
CA GLU A 250 -4.05 -15.27 -20.13
C GLU A 250 -5.34 -15.15 -20.97
N GLY A 251 -6.41 -15.80 -20.52
CA GLY A 251 -7.65 -15.93 -21.29
C GLY A 251 -8.68 -14.84 -21.00
N LEU A 252 -8.85 -14.45 -19.74
CA LEU A 252 -9.84 -13.44 -19.33
C LEU A 252 -9.19 -12.05 -19.30
N PHE A 253 -8.18 -11.88 -18.44
CA PHE A 253 -7.63 -10.55 -18.18
C PHE A 253 -6.87 -9.99 -19.38
N LEU A 254 -5.93 -10.76 -19.96
CA LEU A 254 -5.15 -10.28 -21.11
C LEU A 254 -6.05 -9.91 -22.30
N ARG A 255 -7.06 -10.76 -22.61
CA ARG A 255 -7.98 -10.50 -23.72
C ARG A 255 -8.92 -9.33 -23.45
N ALA A 256 -9.44 -9.19 -22.24
CA ALA A 256 -10.31 -8.07 -21.87
C ALA A 256 -9.58 -6.72 -21.93
N ILE A 257 -8.27 -6.72 -21.69
CA ILE A 257 -7.40 -5.54 -21.79
C ILE A 257 -7.04 -5.22 -23.24
N GLN A 258 -6.79 -6.24 -24.07
CA GLN A 258 -6.43 -6.07 -25.50
C GLN A 258 -7.63 -5.79 -26.42
N GLY A 259 -8.85 -6.14 -25.99
CA GLY A 259 -10.06 -6.06 -26.81
C GLY A 259 -10.76 -4.70 -26.82
N LYS A 260 -10.10 -3.63 -26.37
CA LYS A 260 -10.63 -2.25 -26.42
C LYS A 260 -9.71 -1.37 -27.25
#